data_AF-A0A920AW71-F1
#
_entry.id   AF-A0A920AW71-F1
#
_cell.length_a   1.000
_cell.length_b   1.000
_cell.length_c   1.000
_cell.angle_alpha   90.00
_cell.angle_beta   90.00
_cell.angle_gamma   90.00
#
_symmetry.space_group_name_H-M   'P 1'
#
loop_
_entity.id
_entity.type
_entity.pdbx_description
1 polymer ?
#
loop_
_entity_poly.entity_id
_entity_poly.type
_entity_poly.pdbx_seq_one_letter_code
_entity_poly.pdbx_strand_id
1 'polypeptide(L)'
;MKQKKQEHDKNYKTAYKLDKENIKIDWNQNCLEIYNKIRGLSPFPGSRASLINDNGDVKRVIFYESEYVIEDHNFENGQITKEKDFINITCNDGLLKLKI
;
A
#
# COMPACT_ATOMS: atom_id res chain seq x y z
N MET A 1 -26.39 -28.53 -11.53
CA MET A 1 -25.94 -27.21 -12.02
C MET A 1 -26.09 -27.17 -13.53
N LYS A 2 -26.71 -26.14 -14.10
CA LYS A 2 -26.70 -25.90 -15.55
C LYS A 2 -25.52 -24.98 -15.87
N GLN A 3 -24.73 -25.30 -16.89
CA GLN A 3 -23.65 -24.43 -17.35
C GLN A 3 -24.24 -23.13 -17.91
N LYS A 4 -23.72 -21.98 -17.49
CA LYS A 4 -24.03 -20.67 -18.07
C LYS A 4 -22.86 -20.24 -18.97
N LYS A 5 -23.14 -19.80 -20.19
CA LYS A 5 -22.13 -19.23 -21.09
C LYS A 5 -21.58 -17.93 -20.47
N GLN A 6 -20.25 -17.78 -20.44
CA GLN A 6 -19.65 -16.52 -20.02
C GLN A 6 -20.04 -15.43 -21.03
N GLU A 7 -20.65 -14.36 -20.53
CA GLU A 7 -21.00 -13.20 -21.34
C GLU A 7 -19.73 -12.43 -21.63
N HIS A 8 -19.40 -12.35 -22.92
CA HIS A 8 -18.15 -11.76 -23.36
C HIS A 8 -18.34 -10.27 -23.71
N ASP A 9 -18.41 -9.39 -22.70
CA ASP A 9 -18.50 -7.93 -22.89
C ASP A 9 -17.09 -7.31 -23.14
N LYS A 10 -16.98 -6.21 -23.88
CA LYS A 10 -15.68 -5.58 -24.22
C LYS A 10 -14.94 -4.98 -23.00
N ASN A 11 -15.60 -4.87 -21.85
CA ASN A 11 -15.08 -4.22 -20.64
C ASN A 11 -14.57 -5.21 -19.57
N TYR A 12 -13.70 -6.16 -19.92
CA TYR A 12 -13.08 -7.01 -18.90
C TYR A 12 -12.05 -6.26 -18.07
N LYS A 13 -12.05 -6.54 -16.77
CA LYS A 13 -10.94 -6.19 -15.89
C LYS A 13 -9.88 -7.28 -15.98
N THR A 14 -8.82 -7.03 -16.74
CA THR A 14 -7.67 -7.94 -16.79
C THR A 14 -6.94 -7.92 -15.45
N ALA A 15 -6.82 -9.08 -14.81
CA ALA A 15 -5.96 -9.25 -13.64
C ALA A 15 -4.53 -9.51 -14.12
N TYR A 16 -3.67 -8.49 -14.03
CA TYR A 16 -2.26 -8.63 -14.41
C TYR A 16 -1.49 -9.48 -13.41
N LYS A 17 -0.48 -10.19 -13.92
CA LYS A 17 0.43 -10.97 -13.08
C LYS A 17 1.21 -10.05 -12.13
N LEU A 18 1.40 -10.46 -10.89
CA LEU A 18 2.21 -9.74 -9.92
C LEU A 18 3.70 -9.78 -10.29
N ASP A 19 4.39 -8.66 -10.09
CA ASP A 19 5.82 -8.48 -10.34
C ASP A 19 6.46 -7.55 -9.30
N LYS A 20 7.77 -7.33 -9.39
CA LYS A 20 8.50 -6.51 -8.40
C LYS A 20 8.08 -5.04 -8.39
N GLU A 21 7.58 -4.51 -9.50
CA GLU A 21 7.18 -3.12 -9.63
C GLU A 21 5.77 -2.91 -9.08
N ASN A 22 4.81 -3.77 -9.45
CA ASN A 22 3.43 -3.59 -9.03
C ASN A 22 3.18 -3.89 -7.53
N ILE A 23 4.06 -4.67 -6.88
CA ILE A 23 4.03 -4.85 -5.42
C ILE A 23 4.69 -3.71 -4.63
N LYS A 24 5.36 -2.76 -5.30
CA LYS A 24 5.96 -1.61 -4.63
C LYS A 24 4.87 -0.62 -4.23
N ILE A 25 4.97 -0.10 -3.01
CA ILE A 25 4.13 1.00 -2.53
C ILE A 25 4.61 2.29 -3.18
N ASP A 26 3.67 3.05 -3.73
CA ASP A 26 3.86 4.43 -4.15
C ASP A 26 3.18 5.33 -3.13
N TRP A 27 3.97 6.07 -2.35
CA TRP A 27 3.48 6.94 -1.28
C TRP A 27 2.73 8.17 -1.79
N ASN A 28 2.78 8.46 -3.09
CA ASN A 28 1.98 9.51 -3.71
C ASN A 28 0.53 9.07 -4.00
N GLN A 29 0.20 7.81 -3.73
CA GLN A 29 -1.18 7.35 -3.80
C GLN A 29 -1.95 7.74 -2.54
N ASN A 30 -3.28 7.76 -2.66
CA ASN A 30 -4.16 7.94 -1.52
C ASN A 30 -4.04 6.77 -0.54
N CYS A 31 -4.30 7.04 0.74
CA CYS A 31 -4.28 6.06 1.82
C CYS A 31 -5.05 4.78 1.48
N LEU A 32 -6.26 4.92 0.91
CA LEU A 32 -7.11 3.79 0.57
C LEU A 32 -6.47 2.87 -0.46
N GLU A 33 -5.78 3.41 -1.46
CA GLU A 33 -5.10 2.64 -2.50
C GLU A 33 -3.91 1.86 -1.91
N ILE A 34 -3.11 2.51 -1.06
CA ILE A 34 -1.97 1.90 -0.37
C ILE A 34 -2.46 0.81 0.59
N TYR A 35 -3.48 1.09 1.39
CA TYR A 35 -4.12 0.13 2.28
C TYR A 35 -4.64 -1.09 1.51
N ASN A 36 -5.34 -0.87 0.38
CA ASN A 36 -5.85 -1.93 -0.47
C ASN A 36 -4.74 -2.78 -1.07
N LYS A 37 -3.62 -2.15 -1.45
CA LYS A 37 -2.42 -2.86 -1.93
C LYS A 37 -1.83 -3.75 -0.82
N ILE A 38 -1.67 -3.23 0.40
CA ILE A 38 -1.13 -3.97 1.55
C ILE A 38 -1.98 -5.21 1.83
N ARG A 39 -3.29 -5.05 2.05
CA ARG A 39 -4.18 -6.17 2.35
C ARG A 39 -4.36 -7.14 1.17
N GLY A 40 -4.29 -6.64 -0.06
CA GLY A 40 -4.43 -7.46 -1.28
C GLY A 40 -3.20 -8.31 -1.59
N LEU A 41 -2.03 -7.94 -1.07
CA LEU A 41 -0.77 -8.67 -1.24
C LEU A 41 -0.34 -9.42 0.03
N SER A 42 -1.10 -9.33 1.12
CA SER A 42 -0.84 -10.04 2.37
C SER A 42 -1.45 -11.45 2.37
N PRO A 43 -0.79 -12.48 2.94
CA PRO A 43 0.57 -12.46 3.51
C PRO A 43 1.69 -12.64 2.48
N PHE A 44 1.35 -12.98 1.23
CA PHE A 44 2.33 -13.17 0.15
C PHE A 44 1.79 -12.60 -1.17
N PRO A 45 2.59 -11.85 -1.95
CA PRO A 45 4.03 -11.59 -1.80
C PRO A 45 4.41 -10.48 -0.79
N GLY A 46 3.42 -9.80 -0.23
CA GLY A 46 3.58 -8.62 0.60
C GLY A 46 3.85 -7.34 -0.22
N SER A 47 3.43 -6.21 0.32
CA SER A 47 3.69 -4.91 -0.29
C SER A 47 5.06 -4.39 0.12
N ARG A 48 5.86 -3.89 -0.82
CA ARG A 48 7.26 -3.50 -0.59
C ARG A 48 7.44 -1.98 -0.57
N ALA A 49 8.23 -1.48 0.37
CA ALA A 49 8.80 -0.14 0.27
C ALA A 49 10.30 -0.13 0.62
N SER A 50 10.96 0.99 0.32
CA SER A 50 12.32 1.29 0.76
C SER A 50 12.26 2.36 1.83
N LEU A 51 12.92 2.11 2.96
CA LEU A 51 13.20 3.09 4.00
C LEU A 51 14.60 3.65 3.79
N ILE A 52 14.74 4.96 3.89
CA ILE A 52 16.02 5.66 3.77
C ILE A 52 16.24 6.39 5.09
N ASN A 53 17.39 6.20 5.72
CA ASN A 53 17.75 6.96 6.93
C ASN A 53 18.54 8.23 6.56
N ASP A 54 18.82 9.07 7.57
CA ASP A 54 19.54 10.34 7.38
C ASP A 54 20.97 10.16 6.83
N ASN A 55 21.57 8.98 7.00
CA ASN A 55 22.89 8.64 6.46
C ASN A 55 22.83 8.13 5.01
N GLY A 56 21.63 7.98 4.43
CA GLY A 56 21.41 7.46 3.09
C GLY A 56 21.34 5.93 2.99
N ASP A 57 21.37 5.21 4.12
CA ASP A 57 21.21 3.76 4.12
C ASP A 57 19.79 3.37 3.71
N VAL A 58 19.70 2.45 2.74
CA VAL A 58 18.43 1.95 2.23
C VAL A 58 18.12 0.58 2.80
N LYS A 59 16.98 0.46 3.50
CA LYS A 59 16.43 -0.81 3.97
C LYS A 59 15.15 -1.14 3.23
N ARG A 60 15.01 -2.40 2.80
CA ARG A 60 13.76 -2.89 2.21
C ARG A 60 12.84 -3.39 3.32
N VAL A 61 11.58 -2.96 3.28
CA VAL A 61 10.55 -3.36 4.23
C VAL A 61 9.35 -3.93 3.47
N ILE A 62 8.70 -4.91 4.09
CA ILE A 62 7.47 -5.54 3.59
C ILE A 62 6.36 -5.26 4.60
N PHE A 63 5.21 -4.82 4.08
CA PHE A 63 4.01 -4.47 4.84
C PHE A 63 2.97 -5.57 4.65
N TYR A 64 2.43 -6.05 5.76
CA TYR A 64 1.42 -7.12 5.80
C TYR A 64 0.08 -6.65 6.35
N GLU A 65 0.09 -5.62 7.18
CA GLU A 65 -1.08 -5.06 7.84
C GLU A 65 -0.88 -3.57 8.06
N SER A 66 -1.97 -2.82 8.01
CA SER A 66 -2.01 -1.37 8.22
C SER A 66 -3.44 -0.94 8.50
N GLU A 67 -3.61 0.17 9.21
CA GLU A 67 -4.83 0.96 9.25
C GLU A 67 -4.59 2.27 8.48
N TYR A 68 -5.62 3.09 8.26
CA TYR A 68 -5.45 4.41 7.67
C TYR A 68 -6.45 5.42 8.23
N VAL A 69 -6.07 6.70 8.16
CA VAL A 69 -6.91 7.85 8.53
C VAL A 69 -6.81 8.87 7.42
N ILE A 70 -7.95 9.33 6.92
CA ILE A 70 -8.03 10.42 5.94
C ILE A 70 -8.10 11.73 6.71
N GLU A 71 -7.11 12.59 6.49
CA GLU A 71 -6.98 13.88 7.16
C GLU A 71 -6.08 14.82 6.36
N ASP A 72 -6.30 16.13 6.50
CA ASP A 72 -5.40 17.13 5.92
C ASP A 72 -4.08 17.18 6.71
N HIS A 73 -2.96 17.25 5.99
CA HIS A 73 -1.64 17.40 6.58
C HIS A 73 -0.74 18.25 5.70
N ASN A 74 0.36 18.73 6.28
CA ASN A 74 1.42 19.46 5.58
C ASN A 74 2.74 18.66 5.52
N PHE A 75 2.68 17.35 5.80
CA PHE A 75 3.83 16.44 5.71
C PHE A 75 4.05 15.99 4.26
N GLU A 76 5.30 15.65 3.95
CA GLU A 76 5.65 15.10 2.63
C GLU A 76 5.20 13.63 2.51
N ASN A 77 4.76 13.23 1.32
CA ASN A 77 4.40 11.84 1.04
C ASN A 77 5.57 10.89 1.34
N GLY A 78 5.30 9.84 2.13
CA GLY A 78 6.31 8.89 2.59
C GLY A 78 7.03 9.31 3.88
N GLN A 79 6.75 10.49 4.44
CA GLN A 79 7.29 10.91 5.72
C GLN A 79 6.77 10.01 6.85
N ILE A 80 7.68 9.56 7.71
CA ILE A 80 7.40 8.69 8.85
C ILE A 80 7.37 9.51 10.13
N THR A 81 6.29 9.38 10.89
CA THR A 81 6.17 9.92 12.25
C THR A 81 5.89 8.78 13.23
N LYS A 82 6.36 8.93 14.47
CA LYS A 82 6.18 7.91 15.51
C LYS A 82 5.28 8.46 16.61
N GLU A 83 4.23 7.72 16.91
CA GLU A 83 3.41 7.86 18.10
C GLU A 83 3.73 6.73 19.09
N LYS A 84 3.04 6.72 20.24
CA LYS A 84 3.30 5.76 21.31
C LYS A 84 3.11 4.31 20.85
N ASP A 85 1.98 4.03 20.23
CA ASP A 85 1.55 2.68 19.84
C ASP A 85 1.55 2.46 18.32
N PHE A 86 1.86 3.50 17.55
CA PHE A 86 1.77 3.51 16.09
C PHE A 86 2.96 4.18 15.43
N ILE A 87 3.30 3.70 14.23
CA ILE A 87 4.11 4.40 13.25
C ILE A 87 3.16 4.89 12.16
N ASN A 88 3.15 6.18 11.90
CA ASN A 88 2.37 6.74 10.80
C ASN A 88 3.28 6.98 9.59
N ILE A 89 2.78 6.70 8.39
CA ILE A 89 3.41 7.06 7.13
C ILE A 89 2.45 7.93 6.34
N THR A 90 2.92 9.10 5.95
CA THR A 90 2.14 10.09 5.21
C THR A 90 1.84 9.59 3.79
N CYS A 91 0.58 9.63 3.40
CA CYS A 91 0.10 9.37 2.04
C CYS A 91 -0.41 10.69 1.42
N ASN A 92 -0.96 10.64 0.21
CA ASN A 92 -1.41 11.87 -0.46
C ASN A 92 -2.60 12.59 0.24
N ASP A 93 -3.47 11.83 0.92
CA ASP A 93 -4.72 12.34 1.52
C ASP A 93 -4.89 11.93 3.00
N GLY A 94 -3.79 11.61 3.69
CA GLY A 94 -3.87 11.18 5.07
C GLY A 94 -2.67 10.37 5.56
N LEU A 95 -2.89 9.57 6.59
CA LEU A 95 -1.87 8.77 7.27
C LEU A 95 -2.18 7.28 7.22
N LEU A 96 -1.20 6.49 6.81
CA LEU A 96 -1.20 5.04 7.00
C LEU A 96 -0.64 4.72 8.39
N LYS A 97 -1.38 3.99 9.22
CA LYS A 97 -0.99 3.64 10.59
C LYS A 97 -0.52 2.20 10.66
N LEU A 98 0.64 1.98 11.27
CA LEU A 98 1.23 0.68 11.52
C LEU A 98 1.31 0.48 13.03
N LYS A 99 0.68 -0.58 13.52
CA LYS A 99 0.71 -0.92 14.94
C LYS A 99 2.09 -1.47 15.32
N ILE A 100 2.64 -0.99 16.44
CA ILE A 100 3.90 -1.46 17.03
C ILE A 100 3.64 -2.64 17.96
#